data_AF-A0A1X0P5Z3-F1
#
_entry.id   AF-A0A1X0P5Z3-F1
#
_cell.length_a   1.000
_cell.length_b   1.000
_cell.length_c   1.000
_cell.angle_alpha   90.00
_cell.angle_beta   90.00
_cell.angle_gamma   90.00
#
_symmetry.space_group_name_H-M   'P 1'
#
loop_
_entity.id
_entity.type
_entity.pdbx_description
1 polymer ?
#
loop_
_entity_poly.entity_id
_entity_poly.type
_entity_poly.pdbx_seq_one_letter_code
_entity_poly.pdbx_strand_id
1 'polypeptide(L)'
;MSVNALLWTALQSVNPWAVLACAIIQEVFAFLWFGCILKNVGDYYLAADKGVRRVEHIVHRYSFLFCNSTTIAAGILRAVSVQVMVTVCGGHTFNDYQQAAVVIALLSCINLHDSFWSQRPLPLLLTNCGYEAAAAVLAAVSYFGMQKYVF
;
A
#
# COMPACT_ATOMS: atom_id res chain seq x y z
N MET A 1 -19.31 21.25 13.04
CA MET A 1 -18.50 20.20 13.72
C MET A 1 -17.04 20.55 13.54
N SER A 2 -16.17 20.40 14.55
CA SER A 2 -14.73 20.63 14.36
C SER A 2 -14.10 19.47 13.57
N VAL A 3 -13.03 19.74 12.83
CA VAL A 3 -12.31 18.71 12.06
C VAL A 3 -11.85 17.55 12.95
N ASN A 4 -11.38 17.86 14.17
CA ASN A 4 -10.96 16.87 15.14
C ASN A 4 -12.10 15.93 15.57
N ALA A 5 -13.30 16.46 15.77
CA ALA A 5 -14.46 15.64 16.10
C ALA A 5 -14.82 14.69 14.94
N LEU A 6 -14.70 15.17 13.71
CA LEU A 6 -14.99 14.39 12.50
C LEU A 6 -14.00 13.24 12.30
N LEU A 7 -12.70 13.52 12.48
CA LEU A 7 -11.65 12.49 12.45
C LEU A 7 -11.86 11.44 13.55
N TRP A 8 -12.22 11.86 14.76
CA TRP A 8 -12.46 10.92 15.85
C TRP A 8 -13.65 10.01 15.59
N THR A 9 -14.76 10.56 15.08
CA THR A 9 -15.91 9.74 14.66
C THR A 9 -15.56 8.80 13.52
N ALA A 10 -14.73 9.24 12.57
CA ALA A 10 -14.27 8.40 11.47
C ALA A 10 -13.42 7.23 11.97
N LEU A 11 -12.50 7.46 12.91
CA LEU A 11 -11.70 6.41 13.52
C LEU A 11 -12.55 5.42 14.33
N GLN A 12 -13.56 5.90 15.04
CA GLN A 12 -14.49 5.03 15.77
C GLN A 12 -15.34 4.15 14.84
N SER A 13 -15.57 4.58 13.59
CA SER A 13 -16.29 3.78 12.59
C SER A 13 -15.46 2.65 11.97
N VAL A 14 -14.16 2.60 12.24
CA VAL A 14 -13.26 1.61 11.65
C VAL A 14 -13.48 0.25 12.32
N ASN A 15 -13.91 -0.73 11.54
CA ASN A 15 -13.96 -2.12 12.01
C ASN A 15 -12.53 -2.73 12.00
N PRO A 16 -11.96 -3.08 13.17
CA PRO A 16 -10.59 -3.59 13.27
C PRO A 16 -10.40 -4.94 12.58
N TRP A 17 -11.44 -5.78 12.51
CA TRP A 17 -11.38 -7.09 11.85
C TRP A 17 -11.34 -6.94 10.33
N ALA A 18 -12.12 -6.00 9.78
CA ALA A 18 -12.05 -5.66 8.36
C ALA A 18 -10.65 -5.13 8.00
N VAL A 19 -10.08 -4.23 8.82
CA VAL A 19 -8.71 -3.73 8.62
C VAL A 19 -7.68 -4.86 8.62
N LEU A 20 -7.76 -5.76 9.60
CA LEU A 20 -6.81 -6.87 9.71
C LEU A 20 -6.89 -7.80 8.49
N ALA A 21 -8.10 -8.16 8.06
CA ALA A 21 -8.29 -8.99 6.88
C ALA A 21 -7.77 -8.30 5.61
N CYS A 22 -8.00 -7.00 5.45
CA CYS A 22 -7.46 -6.21 4.35
C CYS A 22 -5.93 -6.16 4.36
N ALA A 23 -5.31 -6.05 5.54
CA ALA A 23 -3.86 -6.05 5.68
C ALA A 23 -3.25 -7.39 5.26
N ILE A 24 -3.88 -8.51 5.65
CA ILE A 24 -3.46 -9.86 5.23
C ILE A 24 -3.57 -10.02 3.71
N ILE A 25 -4.67 -9.57 3.11
CA ILE A 25 -4.87 -9.63 1.64
C ILE A 25 -3.78 -8.82 0.92
N GLN A 26 -3.47 -7.61 1.41
CA GLN A 26 -2.41 -6.78 0.85
C GLN A 26 -1.02 -7.40 1.01
N GLU A 27 -0.74 -8.05 2.15
CA GLU A 27 0.53 -8.76 2.38
C GLU A 27 0.69 -9.92 1.37
N VAL A 28 -0.33 -10.76 1.21
CA VAL A 28 -0.32 -11.83 0.20
C VAL A 28 -0.12 -11.27 -1.20
N PHE A 29 -0.77 -10.15 -1.51
CA PHE A 29 -0.58 -9.47 -2.79
C PHE A 29 0.86 -8.95 -2.96
N ALA A 30 1.51 -8.43 -1.92
CA ALA A 30 2.91 -8.02 -1.97
C ALA A 30 3.83 -9.20 -2.31
N PHE A 31 3.60 -10.35 -1.69
CA PHE A 31 4.32 -11.59 -2.03
C PHE A 31 4.14 -11.98 -3.50
N LEU A 32 2.91 -11.92 -4.03
CA LEU A 32 2.65 -12.23 -5.44
C LEU A 32 3.28 -11.20 -6.38
N TRP A 33 3.19 -9.92 -6.04
CA TRP A 33 3.67 -8.82 -6.87
C TRP A 33 5.20 -8.87 -7.03
N PHE A 34 5.93 -8.88 -5.92
CA PHE A 34 7.39 -8.86 -5.93
C PHE A 34 8.01 -10.26 -6.10
N GLY A 35 7.34 -11.30 -5.62
CA GLY A 35 7.84 -12.68 -5.68
C GLY A 35 7.48 -13.44 -6.96
N CYS A 36 6.45 -13.02 -7.70
CA CYS A 36 6.00 -13.73 -8.90
C CYS A 36 5.90 -12.82 -10.13
N ILE A 37 5.09 -11.76 -10.07
CA ILE A 37 4.74 -10.94 -11.25
C ILE A 37 5.93 -10.15 -11.75
N LEU A 38 6.57 -9.38 -10.86
CA LEU A 38 7.66 -8.47 -11.20
C LEU A 38 9.02 -8.93 -10.69
N LYS A 39 9.15 -10.19 -10.25
CA LYS A 39 10.40 -10.73 -9.70
C LYS A 39 11.58 -10.49 -10.62
N ASN A 40 11.49 -10.92 -11.88
CA ASN A 40 12.61 -10.82 -12.83
C ASN A 40 13.00 -9.37 -13.13
N VAL A 41 12.01 -8.48 -13.24
CA VAL A 41 12.23 -7.05 -13.46
C VAL A 41 12.87 -6.42 -12.22
N GLY A 42 12.30 -6.69 -11.05
CA GLY A 42 12.79 -6.23 -9.75
C GLY A 42 14.23 -6.67 -9.51
N ASP A 43 14.53 -7.96 -9.62
CA ASP A 43 15.86 -8.51 -9.36
C ASP A 43 16.93 -7.92 -10.29
N TYR A 44 16.61 -7.77 -11.58
CA TYR A 44 17.53 -7.20 -12.56
C TYR A 44 17.85 -5.73 -12.26
N TYR A 45 16.82 -4.90 -12.12
CA TYR A 45 17.02 -3.46 -11.92
C TYR A 45 17.49 -3.13 -10.50
N LEU A 46 17.19 -3.97 -9.50
CA LEU A 46 17.71 -3.83 -8.14
C LEU A 46 19.21 -4.17 -8.08
N ALA A 47 19.66 -5.20 -8.81
CA ALA A 47 21.08 -5.49 -8.96
C ALA A 47 21.82 -4.31 -9.61
N ALA A 48 21.24 -3.74 -10.68
CA ALA A 48 21.78 -2.54 -11.32
C ALA A 48 21.81 -1.32 -10.38
N ASP A 49 20.75 -1.07 -9.61
CA ASP A 49 20.66 0.01 -8.59
C ASP A 49 21.77 -0.10 -7.53
N LYS A 50 22.17 -1.33 -7.18
CA LYS A 50 23.23 -1.59 -6.20
C LYS A 50 24.62 -1.77 -6.81
N GLY A 51 24.76 -1.64 -8.12
CA GLY A 51 26.04 -1.79 -8.82
C GLY A 51 26.59 -3.22 -8.78
N VAL A 52 25.74 -4.23 -8.61
CA VAL A 52 26.12 -5.65 -8.58
C VAL A 52 25.58 -6.41 -9.78
N ARG A 53 26.24 -7.51 -10.13
CA ARG A 53 25.86 -8.32 -11.31
C ARG A 53 24.60 -9.18 -11.07
N ARG A 54 24.31 -9.54 -9.82
CA ARG A 54 23.20 -10.42 -9.42
C ARG A 54 22.60 -9.96 -8.10
N VAL A 55 21.29 -10.13 -7.94
CA VAL A 55 20.55 -9.73 -6.74
C VAL A 55 21.04 -10.47 -5.49
N GLU A 56 21.52 -11.70 -5.65
CA GLU A 56 22.08 -12.56 -4.58
C GLU A 56 23.30 -11.94 -3.88
N HIS A 57 23.99 -11.02 -4.54
CA HIS A 57 25.17 -10.35 -3.98
C HIS A 57 24.81 -9.05 -3.24
N ILE A 58 23.53 -8.69 -3.18
CA ILE A 58 23.08 -7.50 -2.47
C ILE A 58 23.16 -7.73 -0.97
N VAL A 59 23.74 -6.77 -0.26
CA VAL A 59 23.74 -6.76 1.21
C VAL A 59 22.37 -6.30 1.70
N HIS A 60 21.60 -7.21 2.29
CA HIS A 60 20.34 -6.89 2.94
C HIS A 60 20.60 -6.32 4.34
N ARG A 61 20.24 -5.05 4.56
CA ARG A 61 20.39 -4.38 5.86
C ARG A 61 19.30 -4.75 6.86
N TYR A 62 18.09 -5.06 6.37
CA TYR A 62 16.94 -5.37 7.20
C TYR A 62 16.59 -6.85 7.08
N SER A 63 16.12 -7.43 8.18
CA SER A 63 15.66 -8.82 8.20
C SER A 63 14.32 -8.96 7.47
N PHE A 64 14.05 -10.16 6.97
CA PHE A 64 12.79 -10.50 6.33
C PHE A 64 11.57 -10.20 7.23
N LEU A 65 11.67 -10.52 8.53
CA LEU A 65 10.60 -10.26 9.50
C LEU A 65 10.29 -8.76 9.65
N PHE A 66 11.32 -7.91 9.59
CA PHE A 66 11.14 -6.46 9.64
C PHE A 66 10.44 -5.93 8.37
N CYS A 67 10.81 -6.45 7.20
CA CYS A 67 10.17 -6.07 5.94
C CYS A 67 8.68 -6.49 5.89
N ASN A 68 8.33 -7.70 6.36
CA ASN A 68 6.93 -8.12 6.36
C ASN A 68 6.10 -7.36 7.41
N SER A 69 6.65 -7.13 8.61
CA SER A 69 5.90 -6.38 9.63
C SER A 69 5.62 -4.95 9.20
N THR A 70 6.57 -4.30 8.53
CA THR A 70 6.38 -2.96 7.94
C THR A 70 5.38 -2.98 6.78
N THR A 71 5.35 -4.03 5.96
CA THR A 71 4.37 -4.18 4.87
C THR A 71 2.95 -4.37 5.41
N ILE A 72 2.78 -5.21 6.43
CA ILE A 72 1.49 -5.36 7.14
C ILE A 72 1.06 -4.04 7.78
N ALA A 73 1.97 -3.34 8.47
CA ALA A 73 1.68 -2.04 9.07
C ALA A 73 1.24 -1.01 8.03
N ALA A 74 1.90 -0.98 6.86
CA ALA A 74 1.49 -0.14 5.74
C ALA A 74 0.09 -0.53 5.22
N GLY A 75 -0.22 -1.83 5.14
CA GLY A 75 -1.54 -2.33 4.75
C GLY A 75 -2.65 -1.91 5.72
N ILE A 76 -2.38 -1.96 7.03
CA ILE A 76 -3.28 -1.45 8.09
C ILE A 76 -3.51 0.04 7.91
N LEU A 77 -2.44 0.83 7.84
CA LEU A 77 -2.53 2.29 7.70
C LEU A 77 -3.29 2.69 6.44
N ARG A 78 -3.07 1.98 5.33
CA ARG A 78 -3.77 2.22 4.08
C ARG A 78 -5.27 1.96 4.20
N ALA A 79 -5.67 0.82 4.77
CA ALA A 79 -7.08 0.48 4.97
C ALA A 79 -7.79 1.49 5.91
N VAL A 80 -7.13 1.87 7.01
CA VAL A 80 -7.63 2.91 7.92
C VAL A 80 -7.78 4.24 7.19
N SER A 81 -6.77 4.64 6.41
CA SER A 81 -6.79 5.91 5.68
C SER A 81 -7.93 5.94 4.65
N VAL A 82 -8.17 4.83 3.93
CA VAL A 82 -9.29 4.73 2.98
C VAL A 82 -10.61 4.93 3.70
N GLN A 83 -10.84 4.20 4.80
CA GLN A 83 -12.08 4.31 5.55
C GLN A 83 -12.29 5.71 6.13
N VAL A 84 -11.24 6.30 6.72
CA VAL A 84 -11.31 7.66 7.27
C VAL A 84 -11.64 8.66 6.18
N MET A 85 -10.98 8.58 5.02
CA MET A 85 -11.24 9.49 3.90
C MET A 85 -12.69 9.37 3.41
N VAL A 86 -13.19 8.15 3.24
CA VAL A 86 -14.58 7.91 2.81
C VAL A 86 -15.57 8.48 3.83
N THR A 87 -15.38 8.20 5.11
CA THR A 87 -16.28 8.71 6.17
C THR A 87 -16.25 10.23 6.26
N VAL A 88 -15.06 10.84 6.15
CA VAL A 88 -14.89 12.30 6.20
C VAL A 88 -15.57 12.98 5.01
N CYS A 89 -15.52 12.36 3.83
CA CYS A 89 -16.16 12.85 2.62
C CYS A 89 -17.65 12.47 2.51
N GLY A 90 -18.21 11.74 3.49
CA GLY A 90 -19.61 11.29 3.45
C GLY A 90 -19.89 10.27 2.34
N GLY A 91 -18.87 9.51 1.93
CA GLY A 91 -18.99 8.49 0.91
C GLY A 91 -19.58 7.18 1.46
N HIS A 92 -20.33 6.48 0.62
CA HIS A 92 -20.99 5.22 0.97
C HIS A 92 -20.98 4.20 -0.17
N THR A 93 -20.57 4.62 -1.37
CA THR A 93 -20.58 3.80 -2.56
C THR A 93 -19.19 3.22 -2.81
N PHE A 94 -19.14 2.12 -3.55
CA PHE A 94 -17.87 1.52 -3.97
C PHE A 94 -16.96 2.50 -4.73
N ASN A 95 -17.56 3.41 -5.52
CA ASN A 95 -16.81 4.45 -6.25
C ASN A 95 -16.09 5.40 -5.29
N ASP A 96 -16.71 5.74 -4.16
CA ASP A 96 -16.10 6.62 -3.15
C ASP A 96 -14.86 5.97 -2.53
N TYR A 97 -14.93 4.66 -2.23
CA TYR A 97 -13.78 3.88 -1.75
C TYR A 97 -12.65 3.83 -2.78
N GLN A 98 -12.97 3.63 -4.07
CA GLN A 98 -11.98 3.63 -5.13
C GLN A 98 -11.30 5.00 -5.29
N GLN A 99 -12.07 6.08 -5.27
CA GLN A 99 -11.51 7.43 -5.35
C GLN A 99 -10.62 7.75 -4.14
N ALA A 100 -11.05 7.40 -2.93
CA ALA A 100 -10.24 7.52 -1.73
C ALA A 100 -8.92 6.74 -1.85
N ALA A 101 -8.96 5.50 -2.35
CA ALA A 101 -7.76 4.71 -2.59
C ALA A 101 -6.80 5.35 -3.60
N VAL A 102 -7.32 5.92 -4.70
CA VAL A 102 -6.48 6.62 -5.68
C VAL A 102 -5.79 7.82 -5.05
N VAL A 103 -6.50 8.62 -4.25
CA VAL A 103 -5.92 9.76 -3.53
C VAL A 103 -4.80 9.28 -2.58
N ILE A 104 -5.04 8.22 -1.83
CA ILE A 104 -4.04 7.66 -0.90
C ILE A 104 -2.82 7.13 -1.65
N ALA A 105 -3.01 6.45 -2.78
CA ALA A 105 -1.90 5.98 -3.61
C ALA A 105 -1.02 7.15 -4.12
N LEU A 106 -1.65 8.25 -4.57
CA LEU A 106 -0.94 9.44 -5.01
C LEU A 106 -0.14 10.09 -3.86
N LEU A 107 -0.75 10.20 -2.68
CA LEU A 107 -0.08 10.73 -1.49
C LEU A 107 1.13 9.86 -1.08
N SER A 108 0.98 8.54 -1.11
CA SER A 108 2.09 7.60 -0.82
C SER A 108 3.25 7.74 -1.82
N CYS A 109 2.96 8.14 -3.06
CA CYS A 109 3.97 8.32 -4.10
C CYS A 109 4.74 9.65 -4.01
N ILE A 110 4.36 10.60 -3.15
CA ILE A 110 5.04 11.91 -3.03
C ILE A 110 6.53 11.75 -2.68
N ASN A 111 6.86 10.78 -1.83
CA ASN A 111 8.23 10.53 -1.41
C ASN A 111 9.12 9.92 -2.51
N LEU A 112 8.57 9.56 -3.66
CA LEU A 112 9.36 9.07 -4.79
C LEU A 112 10.21 10.15 -5.45
N HIS A 113 9.99 11.43 -5.14
CA HIS A 113 10.85 12.52 -5.62
C HIS A 113 12.34 12.26 -5.28
N ASP A 114 12.64 11.73 -4.10
CA ASP A 114 14.01 11.41 -3.67
C ASP A 114 14.64 10.28 -4.51
N SER A 115 13.81 9.38 -5.05
CA SER A 115 14.28 8.35 -5.98
C SER A 115 14.70 8.93 -7.33
N PHE A 116 14.11 10.05 -7.78
CA PHE A 116 14.58 10.74 -8.99
C PHE A 116 15.91 11.45 -8.74
N TRP A 117 16.08 12.08 -7.57
CA TRP A 117 17.35 12.69 -7.18
C TRP A 117 18.50 11.68 -7.06
N SER A 118 18.20 10.48 -6.57
CA SER A 118 19.15 9.36 -6.50
C SER A 118 19.32 8.59 -7.82
N GLN A 119 18.71 9.06 -8.92
CA GLN A 119 18.81 8.47 -10.25
C GLN A 119 18.44 6.98 -10.31
N ARG A 120 17.45 6.58 -9.50
CA ARG A 120 17.01 5.20 -9.45
C ARG A 120 16.44 4.74 -10.79
N PRO A 121 16.66 3.48 -11.21
CA PRO A 121 16.12 2.98 -12.47
C PRO A 121 14.60 3.14 -12.53
N LEU A 122 14.11 3.80 -13.59
CA LEU A 122 12.67 4.03 -13.82
C LEU A 122 11.82 2.75 -13.74
N PRO A 123 12.25 1.57 -14.24
CA PRO A 123 11.46 0.35 -14.12
C PRO A 123 11.23 -0.07 -12.67
N LEU A 124 12.20 0.17 -11.77
CA LEU A 124 12.08 -0.13 -10.35
C LEU A 124 11.12 0.85 -9.65
N LEU A 125 11.14 2.11 -10.08
CA LEU A 125 10.17 3.12 -9.65
C LEU A 125 8.75 2.76 -10.08
N LEU A 126 8.53 2.42 -11.34
CA LEU A 126 7.23 2.01 -11.86
C LEU A 126 6.71 0.74 -11.16
N THR A 127 7.60 -0.20 -10.85
CA THR A 127 7.25 -1.41 -10.07
C THR A 127 6.71 -1.06 -8.69
N ASN A 128 7.32 -0.09 -8.01
CA ASN A 128 6.89 0.38 -6.68
C ASN A 128 5.61 1.23 -6.77
N CYS A 129 5.51 2.15 -7.73
CA CYS A 129 4.28 2.93 -7.96
C CYS A 129 3.09 2.04 -8.28
N GLY A 130 3.30 1.06 -9.17
CA GLY A 130 2.28 0.10 -9.58
C GLY A 130 1.80 -0.73 -8.40
N TYR A 131 2.73 -1.18 -7.54
CA TYR A 131 2.38 -1.83 -6.28
C TYR A 131 1.52 -0.95 -5.39
N GLU A 132 1.94 0.29 -5.11
CA GLU A 132 1.21 1.21 -4.23
C GLU A 132 -0.20 1.49 -4.73
N ALA A 133 -0.36 1.73 -6.04
CA ALA A 133 -1.67 1.93 -6.65
C ALA A 133 -2.55 0.67 -6.56
N ALA A 134 -2.01 -0.50 -6.92
CA ALA A 134 -2.74 -1.75 -6.88
C ALA A 134 -3.12 -2.15 -5.44
N ALA A 135 -2.21 -2.00 -4.49
CA ALA A 135 -2.45 -2.27 -3.08
C ALA A 135 -3.51 -1.34 -2.48
N ALA A 136 -3.54 -0.06 -2.88
CA ALA A 136 -4.59 0.87 -2.46
C ALA A 136 -5.96 0.50 -3.00
N VAL A 137 -6.06 0.17 -4.28
CA VAL A 137 -7.32 -0.29 -4.87
C VAL A 137 -7.77 -1.60 -4.21
N LEU A 138 -6.83 -2.53 -3.97
CA LEU A 138 -7.12 -3.78 -3.27
C LEU A 138 -7.60 -3.54 -1.84
N ALA A 139 -7.03 -2.58 -1.12
CA ALA A 139 -7.49 -2.16 0.20
C ALA A 139 -8.94 -1.64 0.14
N ALA A 140 -9.27 -0.77 -0.80
CA ALA A 140 -10.63 -0.27 -0.99
C ALA A 140 -11.63 -1.40 -1.30
N VAL A 141 -11.29 -2.29 -2.24
CA VAL A 141 -12.15 -3.41 -2.64
C VAL A 141 -12.37 -4.39 -1.48
N SER A 142 -11.29 -4.80 -0.83
CA SER A 142 -11.36 -5.75 0.29
C SER A 142 -12.09 -5.14 1.49
N TYR A 143 -11.85 -3.87 1.81
CA TYR A 143 -12.51 -3.21 2.94
C TYR A 143 -14.01 -3.06 2.70
N PHE A 144 -14.39 -2.53 1.54
CA PHE A 144 -15.81 -2.40 1.16
C PHE A 144 -16.51 -3.76 1.13
N GLY A 145 -15.84 -4.79 0.59
CA GLY A 145 -16.37 -6.15 0.57
C GLY A 145 -16.62 -6.71 1.97
N MET A 146 -15.64 -6.57 2.86
CA MET A 146 -15.75 -7.03 4.26
C MET A 146 -16.87 -6.28 5.00
N GLN A 147 -16.96 -4.97 4.82
CA GLN A 147 -17.97 -4.13 5.47
C GLN A 147 -19.39 -4.34 4.93
N LYS A 148 -19.54 -4.84 3.70
CA LYS A 148 -20.86 -5.03 3.09
C LYS A 148 -21.40 -6.45 3.26
N TYR A 149 -20.52 -7.46 3.30
CA TYR A 149 -20.91 -8.86 3.20
C TYR A 149 -20.54 -9.72 4.41
N VAL A 150 -19.65 -9.25 5.28
CA VAL A 150 -19.18 -10.03 6.44
C VAL A 150 -19.61 -9.40 7.76
N PHE A 151 -19.48 -8.08 7.87
CA PHE A 151 -19.83 -7.28 9.04
C PHE A 151 -20.98 -6.34 8.73
#